data_AF-A0A804MRQ9-F1
#
_entry.id   AF-A0A804MRQ9-F1
#
_cell.length_a   1.000
_cell.length_b   1.000
_cell.length_c   1.000
_cell.angle_alpha   90.00
_cell.angle_beta   90.00
_cell.angle_gamma   90.00
#
_symmetry.space_group_name_H-M   'P 1'
#
loop_
_entity.id
_entity.type
_entity.pdbx_description
1 polymer ?
#
loop_
_entity_poly.entity_id
_entity_poly.type
_entity_poly.pdbx_seq_one_letter_code
_entity_poly.pdbx_strand_id
1 'polypeptide(L)'
;MDRAELTTEQVLKRDIPWEHYMSTKLISGTCLQLLRRYDHKPESQRAPLLEEDGPAYVRVFLNILWSISKEETVEYVLALIDEMLATNPKRAALFYDQSLSGEDIYEPFLRLLWKGNWFVQEKSCKILTAIISARPKLRNGTLPNGDASNSKSKLTSTHDVLRGLVNWLCSQLRNPTHPSCSIPTSIHCLSTSLREPYVRTLFVQADGIKLLIPLISPAATQQSIQLIICPPQELCQDLLRLSRDLLKRRWSELLCCLSVICWQRVHLLPR
;
A
#
# COMPACT_ATOMS: atom_id res chain seq x y z
N MET A 1 21.41 5.46 17.63
CA MET A 1 22.06 4.48 16.74
C MET A 1 21.24 4.44 15.47
N ASP A 2 21.74 5.09 14.41
CA ASP A 2 21.19 4.96 13.05
C ASP A 2 21.33 3.52 12.61
N ARG A 3 20.23 2.76 12.68
CA ARG A 3 20.14 1.50 11.95
C ARG A 3 20.00 1.91 10.49
N ALA A 4 21.03 1.69 9.67
CA ALA A 4 20.98 2.00 8.24
C ALA A 4 19.64 1.54 7.66
N GLU A 5 18.87 2.46 7.09
CA GLU A 5 17.56 2.18 6.53
C GLU A 5 17.71 1.10 5.45
N LEU A 6 16.97 0.00 5.60
CA LEU A 6 17.02 -1.13 4.68
C LEU A 6 16.36 -0.72 3.35
N THR A 7 17.12 -0.66 2.27
CA THR A 7 16.59 -0.25 0.96
C THR A 7 16.09 -1.43 0.13
N THR A 8 15.13 -1.19 -0.78
CA THR A 8 14.63 -2.22 -1.72
C THR A 8 15.78 -2.87 -2.48
N GLU A 9 16.75 -2.07 -2.95
CA GLU A 9 17.90 -2.55 -3.71
C GLU A 9 18.81 -3.47 -2.90
N GLN A 10 19.01 -3.19 -1.59
CA GLN A 10 19.78 -4.06 -0.70
C GLN A 10 19.07 -5.39 -0.47
N VAL A 11 17.75 -5.34 -0.27
CA VAL A 11 16.93 -6.54 -0.07
C VAL A 11 16.96 -7.43 -1.31
N LEU A 12 16.80 -6.87 -2.51
CA LEU A 12 16.78 -7.60 -3.78
C LEU A 12 18.13 -8.22 -4.19
N LYS A 13 19.23 -7.93 -3.47
CA LYS A 13 20.54 -8.57 -3.66
C LYS A 13 20.73 -9.83 -2.83
N ARG A 14 19.82 -10.14 -1.89
CA ARG A 14 19.93 -11.30 -1.02
C ARG A 14 19.69 -12.57 -1.80
N ASP A 15 20.50 -13.58 -1.52
CA ASP A 15 20.28 -14.94 -2.00
C ASP A 15 19.30 -15.65 -1.06
N ILE A 16 18.16 -16.08 -1.60
CA ILE A 16 17.13 -16.77 -0.83
C ILE A 16 17.22 -18.27 -1.13
N PRO A 17 17.31 -19.14 -0.11
CA PRO A 17 17.54 -20.57 -0.33
C PRO A 17 16.25 -21.30 -0.76
N TRP A 18 15.75 -21.04 -1.97
CA TRP A 18 14.51 -21.59 -2.50
C TRP A 18 14.51 -23.12 -2.53
N GLU A 19 15.65 -23.74 -2.86
CA GLU A 19 15.86 -25.18 -2.85
C GLU A 19 15.61 -25.78 -1.45
N HIS A 20 16.05 -25.10 -0.40
CA HIS A 20 15.82 -25.54 0.98
C HIS A 20 14.32 -25.44 1.35
N TYR A 21 13.64 -24.39 0.91
CA TYR A 21 12.20 -24.27 1.13
C TYR A 21 11.40 -25.32 0.35
N MET A 22 11.88 -25.75 -0.81
CA MET A 22 11.27 -26.85 -1.55
C MET A 22 11.50 -28.19 -0.85
N SER A 23 12.72 -28.48 -0.41
CA SER A 23 13.04 -29.75 0.27
C SER A 23 12.30 -29.92 1.60
N THR A 24 12.03 -28.81 2.29
CA THR A 24 11.21 -28.75 3.51
C THR A 24 9.70 -28.68 3.24
N LYS A 25 9.28 -28.72 1.98
CA LYS A 25 7.87 -28.65 1.52
C LYS A 25 7.15 -27.35 1.90
N LEU A 26 7.88 -26.26 2.13
CA LEU A 26 7.32 -24.92 2.32
C LEU A 26 6.92 -24.27 1.00
N ILE A 27 7.54 -24.68 -0.11
CA ILE A 27 7.11 -24.33 -1.48
C ILE A 27 7.02 -25.60 -2.34
N SER A 28 6.20 -25.57 -3.40
CA SER A 28 6.06 -26.69 -4.33
C SER A 28 7.18 -26.71 -5.38
N GLY A 29 7.35 -27.84 -6.08
CA GLY A 29 8.26 -27.93 -7.22
C GLY A 29 7.91 -26.96 -8.36
N THR A 30 6.61 -26.75 -8.61
CA THR A 30 6.13 -25.76 -9.58
C THR A 30 6.46 -24.33 -9.14
N CYS A 31 6.32 -24.01 -7.85
CA CYS A 31 6.74 -22.71 -7.31
C CYS A 31 8.25 -22.48 -7.54
N LEU A 32 9.08 -23.49 -7.26
CA LEU A 32 10.53 -23.39 -7.48
C LEU A 32 10.89 -23.16 -8.95
N GLN A 33 10.19 -23.84 -9.89
CA GLN A 33 10.43 -23.64 -11.32
C GLN A 33 10.12 -22.21 -11.78
N LEU A 34 9.01 -21.63 -11.31
CA LEU A 34 8.66 -20.24 -11.60
C LEU A 34 9.68 -19.27 -10.97
N LEU A 35 10.07 -19.49 -9.72
CA LEU A 35 11.08 -18.68 -9.05
C LEU A 35 12.41 -18.67 -9.82
N ARG A 36 12.91 -19.82 -10.30
CA ARG A 36 14.15 -19.88 -11.09
C ARG A 36 14.11 -19.05 -12.39
N ARG A 37 12.93 -18.89 -12.98
CA ARG A 37 12.72 -18.07 -14.19
C ARG A 37 12.64 -16.57 -13.87
N TYR A 38 12.29 -16.20 -12.65
CA TYR A 38 11.98 -14.81 -12.26
C TYR A 38 13.07 -14.17 -11.38
N ASP A 39 13.63 -14.95 -10.47
CA ASP A 39 14.52 -14.49 -9.42
C ASP A 39 15.85 -13.97 -9.97
N HIS A 40 16.30 -12.84 -9.42
CA HIS A 40 17.47 -12.08 -9.89
C HIS A 40 17.52 -11.76 -11.41
N LYS A 41 16.41 -11.92 -12.14
CA LYS A 41 16.35 -11.55 -13.55
C LYS A 41 16.11 -10.06 -13.73
N PRO A 42 16.67 -9.44 -14.79
CA PRO A 42 16.36 -8.06 -15.11
C PRO A 42 14.91 -7.90 -15.55
N GLU A 43 14.37 -6.67 -15.46
CA GLU A 43 12.99 -6.37 -15.83
C GLU A 43 12.66 -6.77 -17.28
N SER A 44 13.62 -6.69 -18.21
CA SER A 44 13.45 -7.11 -19.60
C SER A 44 13.09 -8.59 -19.76
N GLN A 45 13.47 -9.44 -18.80
CA GLN A 45 13.11 -10.86 -18.77
C GLN A 45 11.88 -11.12 -17.90
N ARG A 46 11.68 -10.34 -16.83
CA ARG A 46 10.51 -10.47 -15.94
C ARG A 46 9.22 -10.01 -16.60
N ALA A 47 9.25 -8.93 -17.38
CA ALA A 47 8.05 -8.34 -17.97
C ALA A 47 7.30 -9.32 -18.90
N PRO A 48 7.95 -10.01 -19.86
CA PRO A 48 7.26 -11.00 -20.70
C PRO A 48 6.64 -12.15 -19.92
N LEU A 49 7.31 -12.62 -18.85
CA LEU A 49 6.78 -13.69 -17.99
C LEU A 49 5.49 -13.27 -17.28
N LEU A 50 5.42 -12.00 -16.85
CA LEU A 50 4.24 -11.45 -16.19
C LEU A 50 3.11 -11.14 -17.18
N GLU A 51 3.43 -10.88 -18.44
CA GLU A 51 2.44 -10.72 -19.52
C GLU A 51 1.83 -12.07 -19.93
N GLU A 52 2.64 -13.13 -19.95
CA GLU A 52 2.20 -14.48 -20.33
C GLU A 52 1.45 -15.20 -19.19
N ASP A 53 2.00 -15.22 -17.97
CA ASP A 53 1.51 -16.03 -16.85
C ASP A 53 1.58 -15.30 -15.50
N GLY A 54 1.31 -13.99 -15.51
CA GLY A 54 1.35 -13.13 -14.32
C GLY A 54 0.62 -13.67 -13.08
N PRO A 55 -0.61 -14.20 -13.18
CA PRO A 55 -1.34 -14.73 -12.03
C PRO A 55 -0.63 -15.90 -11.32
N ALA A 56 0.12 -16.74 -12.06
CA ALA A 56 0.89 -17.82 -11.46
C ALA A 56 2.03 -17.29 -10.58
N TYR A 57 2.73 -16.24 -11.00
CA TYR A 57 3.76 -15.58 -10.18
C TYR A 57 3.17 -14.91 -8.94
N VAL A 58 2.01 -14.25 -9.07
CA VAL A 58 1.29 -13.70 -7.92
C VAL A 58 0.94 -14.80 -6.92
N ARG A 59 0.43 -15.95 -7.39
CA ARG A 59 0.14 -17.10 -6.51
C ARG A 59 1.40 -17.58 -5.78
N VAL A 60 2.54 -17.68 -6.47
CA VAL A 60 3.81 -18.05 -5.85
C VAL A 60 4.17 -17.09 -4.72
N PHE A 61 4.08 -15.78 -4.95
CA PHE A 61 4.39 -14.79 -3.93
C PHE A 61 3.45 -14.87 -2.72
N LEU A 62 2.13 -14.97 -2.95
CA LEU A 62 1.15 -15.12 -1.86
C LEU A 62 1.40 -16.39 -1.05
N ASN A 63 1.67 -17.52 -1.71
CA ASN A 63 1.98 -18.79 -1.06
C ASN A 63 3.22 -18.71 -0.17
N ILE A 64 4.27 -18.01 -0.62
CA ILE A 64 5.48 -17.81 0.18
C ILE A 64 5.17 -16.94 1.40
N LEU A 65 4.45 -15.82 1.23
CA LEU A 65 4.08 -14.95 2.35
C LEU A 65 3.19 -15.67 3.38
N TRP A 66 2.38 -16.62 2.95
CA TRP A 66 1.59 -17.49 3.83
C TRP A 66 2.43 -18.55 4.55
N SER A 67 3.31 -19.23 3.82
CA SER A 67 3.99 -20.46 4.30
C SER A 67 5.29 -20.17 5.04
N ILE A 68 5.94 -19.03 4.76
CA ILE A 68 7.27 -18.71 5.27
C ILE A 68 7.20 -17.42 6.09
N SER A 69 7.60 -17.51 7.36
CA SER A 69 7.65 -16.37 8.28
C SER A 69 9.07 -15.86 8.54
N LYS A 70 10.09 -16.37 7.82
CA LYS A 70 11.46 -15.88 7.94
C LYS A 70 11.55 -14.44 7.43
N GLU A 71 11.98 -13.51 8.30
CA GLU A 71 11.99 -12.07 8.04
C GLU A 71 12.64 -11.72 6.69
N GLU A 72 13.88 -12.19 6.45
CA GLU A 72 14.62 -11.91 5.21
C GLU A 72 13.86 -12.32 3.94
N THR A 73 13.14 -13.45 3.99
CA THR A 73 12.36 -13.97 2.86
C THR A 73 11.07 -13.18 2.67
N VAL A 74 10.40 -12.80 3.76
CA VAL A 74 9.20 -11.94 3.70
C VAL A 74 9.58 -10.57 3.12
N GLU A 75 10.65 -9.96 3.59
CA GLU A 75 11.18 -8.70 3.05
C GLU A 75 11.49 -8.83 1.56
N TYR A 76 12.14 -9.92 1.15
CA TYR A 76 12.50 -10.18 -0.24
C TYR A 76 11.27 -10.28 -1.16
N VAL A 77 10.28 -11.09 -0.78
CA VAL A 77 9.07 -11.27 -1.59
C VAL A 77 8.24 -9.97 -1.65
N LEU A 78 8.15 -9.22 -0.55
CA LEU A 78 7.51 -7.90 -0.58
C LEU A 78 8.26 -6.92 -1.49
N ALA A 79 9.59 -6.96 -1.51
CA ALA A 79 10.39 -6.14 -2.41
C ALA A 79 10.14 -6.50 -3.89
N LEU A 80 10.04 -7.80 -4.23
CA LEU A 80 9.71 -8.25 -5.58
C LEU A 80 8.32 -7.76 -6.03
N ILE A 81 7.31 -7.89 -5.15
CA ILE A 81 5.95 -7.42 -5.48
C ILE A 81 5.92 -5.89 -5.62
N ASP A 82 6.59 -5.16 -4.72
CA ASP A 82 6.67 -3.70 -4.78
C ASP A 82 7.36 -3.21 -6.06
N GLU A 83 8.49 -3.83 -6.46
CA GLU A 83 9.19 -3.52 -7.72
C GLU A 83 8.33 -3.85 -8.95
N MET A 84 7.64 -5.00 -8.92
CA MET A 84 6.71 -5.40 -9.97
C MET A 84 5.62 -4.34 -10.19
N LEU A 85 5.01 -3.85 -9.11
CA LEU A 85 3.94 -2.85 -9.15
C LEU A 85 4.46 -1.44 -9.45
N ALA A 86 5.64 -1.06 -8.95
CA ALA A 86 6.26 0.22 -9.22
C ALA A 86 6.61 0.37 -10.71
N THR A 87 7.08 -0.71 -11.34
CA THR A 87 7.42 -0.72 -12.76
C THR A 87 6.20 -0.60 -13.66
N ASN A 88 5.11 -1.29 -13.31
CA ASN A 88 3.84 -1.17 -14.03
C ASN A 88 2.64 -1.30 -13.07
N PRO A 89 2.02 -0.19 -12.67
CA PRO A 89 0.88 -0.20 -11.76
C PRO A 89 -0.33 -1.01 -12.25
N LYS A 90 -0.46 -1.26 -13.57
CA LYS A 90 -1.54 -2.10 -14.12
C LYS A 90 -1.40 -3.57 -13.71
N ARG A 91 -0.21 -4.02 -13.31
CA ARG A 91 0.02 -5.39 -12.82
C ARG A 91 -0.73 -5.68 -11.51
N ALA A 92 -1.20 -4.66 -10.79
CA ALA A 92 -2.10 -4.86 -9.66
C ALA A 92 -3.42 -5.59 -10.07
N ALA A 93 -3.83 -5.52 -11.34
CA ALA A 93 -4.97 -6.28 -11.86
C ALA A 93 -4.75 -7.80 -11.84
N LEU A 94 -3.49 -8.27 -11.85
CA LEU A 94 -3.17 -9.71 -11.81
C LEU A 94 -3.69 -10.38 -10.54
N PHE A 95 -3.84 -9.64 -9.44
CA PHE A 95 -4.39 -10.15 -8.17
C PHE A 95 -5.89 -10.46 -8.26
N TYR A 96 -6.61 -9.95 -9.26
CA TYR A 96 -8.04 -10.20 -9.47
C TYR A 96 -8.30 -11.22 -10.58
N ASP A 97 -7.28 -11.90 -11.06
CA ASP A 97 -7.45 -12.95 -12.06
C ASP A 97 -8.31 -14.11 -11.51
N GLN A 98 -9.13 -14.71 -12.39
CA GLN A 98 -10.06 -15.77 -12.01
C GLN A 98 -9.34 -16.97 -11.39
N SER A 99 -8.10 -17.24 -11.79
CA SER A 99 -7.29 -18.33 -11.25
C SER A 99 -6.92 -18.12 -9.77
N LEU A 100 -7.06 -16.91 -9.22
CA LEU A 100 -6.81 -16.58 -7.82
C LEU A 100 -8.09 -16.45 -6.98
N SER A 101 -9.27 -16.74 -7.55
CA SER A 101 -10.57 -16.54 -6.88
C SER A 101 -10.75 -17.30 -5.55
N GLY A 102 -9.97 -18.35 -5.30
CA GLY A 102 -9.97 -19.09 -4.03
C GLY A 102 -8.91 -18.64 -3.01
N GLU A 103 -8.02 -17.73 -3.39
CA GLU A 103 -6.91 -17.26 -2.56
C GLU A 103 -7.28 -15.97 -1.82
N ASP A 104 -6.82 -15.81 -0.57
CA ASP A 104 -6.92 -14.52 0.11
C ASP A 104 -5.77 -13.61 -0.32
N ILE A 105 -6.07 -12.72 -1.27
CA ILE A 105 -5.12 -11.77 -1.85
C ILE A 105 -4.79 -10.58 -0.92
N TYR A 106 -5.50 -10.42 0.20
CA TYR A 106 -5.34 -9.28 1.11
C TYR A 106 -4.73 -9.68 2.46
N GLU A 107 -5.10 -10.83 3.01
CA GLU A 107 -4.71 -11.28 4.36
C GLU A 107 -3.20 -11.24 4.58
N PRO A 108 -2.34 -11.74 3.66
CA PRO A 108 -0.90 -11.75 3.90
C PRO A 108 -0.37 -10.35 4.22
N PHE A 109 -0.81 -9.35 3.44
CA PHE A 109 -0.38 -7.97 3.62
C PHE A 109 -0.98 -7.36 4.88
N LEU A 110 -2.27 -7.59 5.16
CA LEU A 110 -2.92 -7.11 6.39
C LEU A 110 -2.23 -7.64 7.65
N ARG A 111 -1.89 -8.93 7.69
CA ARG A 111 -1.17 -9.54 8.81
C ARG A 111 0.21 -8.89 8.99
N LEU A 112 0.91 -8.63 7.89
CA LEU A 112 2.26 -8.06 7.89
C LEU A 112 2.28 -6.57 8.27
N LEU A 113 1.20 -5.81 8.04
CA LEU A 113 1.06 -4.42 8.51
C LEU A 113 1.21 -4.27 10.03
N TRP A 114 0.72 -5.24 10.81
CA TRP A 114 0.69 -5.13 12.27
C TRP A 114 1.86 -5.81 12.96
N LYS A 115 2.53 -6.76 12.30
CA LYS A 115 3.55 -7.63 12.91
C LYS A 115 4.93 -7.54 12.28
N GLY A 116 5.08 -6.81 11.17
CA GLY A 116 6.37 -6.65 10.49
C GLY A 116 7.26 -5.60 11.13
N ASN A 117 8.55 -5.63 10.77
CA ASN A 117 9.42 -4.48 10.91
C ASN A 117 8.97 -3.34 9.96
N TRP A 118 9.58 -2.15 10.08
CA TRP A 118 9.16 -0.99 9.29
C TRP A 118 9.16 -1.25 7.78
N PHE A 119 10.18 -1.91 7.23
CA PHE A 119 10.25 -2.22 5.81
C PHE A 119 9.06 -3.10 5.38
N VAL A 120 8.80 -4.17 6.13
CA VAL A 120 7.66 -5.07 5.88
C VAL A 120 6.33 -4.32 5.95
N GLN A 121 6.15 -3.45 6.95
CA GLN A 121 4.93 -2.64 7.11
C GLN A 121 4.74 -1.66 5.95
N GLU A 122 5.78 -0.91 5.59
CA GLU A 122 5.76 0.06 4.51
C GLU A 122 5.36 -0.60 3.19
N LYS A 123 6.04 -1.70 2.82
CA LYS A 123 5.79 -2.42 1.56
C LYS A 123 4.41 -3.03 1.54
N SER A 124 4.00 -3.67 2.64
CA SER A 124 2.66 -4.24 2.76
C SER A 124 1.58 -3.16 2.59
N CYS A 125 1.78 -1.96 3.15
CA CYS A 125 0.83 -0.86 3.00
C CYS A 125 0.72 -0.36 1.56
N LYS A 126 1.86 -0.15 0.88
CA LYS A 126 1.90 0.31 -0.52
C LYS A 126 1.27 -0.72 -1.45
N ILE A 127 1.65 -1.99 -1.31
CA ILE A 127 1.10 -3.10 -2.10
C ILE A 127 -0.40 -3.22 -1.87
N LEU A 128 -0.86 -3.24 -0.61
CA LEU A 128 -2.27 -3.36 -0.29
C LEU A 128 -3.09 -2.21 -0.89
N THR A 129 -2.58 -0.98 -0.78
CA THR A 129 -3.19 0.21 -1.38
C THR A 129 -3.31 0.08 -2.90
N ALA A 130 -2.26 -0.41 -3.57
CA ALA A 130 -2.25 -0.61 -5.01
C ALA A 130 -3.26 -1.68 -5.46
N ILE A 131 -3.30 -2.82 -4.77
CA ILE A 131 -4.25 -3.91 -5.06
C ILE A 131 -5.69 -3.41 -4.87
N ILE A 132 -6.00 -2.74 -3.76
CA ILE A 132 -7.34 -2.19 -3.49
C ILE A 132 -7.77 -1.21 -4.58
N SER A 133 -6.86 -0.35 -5.03
CA SER A 133 -7.12 0.67 -6.04
C SER A 133 -7.34 0.10 -7.43
N ALA A 134 -6.79 -1.09 -7.70
CA ALA A 134 -6.94 -1.82 -8.96
C ALA A 134 -8.21 -2.68 -9.03
N ARG A 135 -9.05 -2.68 -7.97
CA ARG A 135 -10.30 -3.44 -7.97
C ARG A 135 -11.13 -3.15 -9.21
N PRO A 136 -11.66 -4.18 -9.89
CA PRO A 136 -12.64 -3.99 -10.94
C PRO A 136 -13.83 -3.19 -10.41
N LYS A 137 -13.98 -1.96 -10.88
CA LYS A 137 -15.17 -1.13 -10.58
C LYS A 137 -16.32 -1.70 -11.41
N LEU A 138 -17.36 -2.19 -10.75
CA LEU A 138 -18.57 -2.66 -11.43
C LEU A 138 -19.12 -1.50 -12.27
N ARG A 139 -18.88 -1.54 -13.59
CA ARG A 139 -19.54 -0.64 -14.54
C ARG A 139 -20.93 -1.21 -14.78
N ASN A 140 -21.93 -0.42 -14.41
CA ASN A 140 -23.38 -0.58 -14.60
C ASN A 140 -24.12 -1.14 -13.39
N GLY A 141 -25.09 -0.34 -12.94
CA GLY A 141 -25.95 -0.61 -11.80
C GLY A 141 -26.86 -1.80 -12.03
N THR A 142 -26.37 -2.98 -11.65
CA THR A 142 -27.23 -4.10 -11.32
C THR A 142 -26.68 -4.66 -10.03
N LEU A 143 -27.33 -4.30 -8.92
CA LEU A 143 -27.19 -5.04 -7.67
C LEU A 143 -27.68 -6.46 -7.95
N PRO A 144 -26.85 -7.51 -7.82
CA PRO A 144 -27.39 -8.79 -7.46
C PRO A 144 -27.90 -8.60 -6.04
N ASN A 145 -29.22 -8.68 -5.93
CA ASN A 145 -29.97 -8.77 -4.70
C ASN A 145 -29.26 -9.73 -3.74
N GLY A 146 -29.23 -9.36 -2.45
CA GLY A 146 -28.45 -10.08 -1.46
C GLY A 146 -28.83 -11.55 -1.37
N ASP A 147 -27.81 -12.40 -1.36
CA ASP A 147 -27.91 -13.70 -0.73
C ASP A 147 -26.78 -13.79 0.29
N ALA A 148 -27.20 -13.85 1.55
CA ALA A 148 -26.38 -14.25 2.68
C ALA A 148 -25.90 -15.69 2.44
N SER A 149 -24.79 -15.84 1.72
CA SER A 149 -24.08 -17.11 1.67
C SER A 149 -23.25 -17.23 2.94
N ASN A 150 -23.84 -17.89 3.94
CA ASN A 150 -23.11 -18.59 4.98
C ASN A 150 -22.26 -19.68 4.31
N SER A 151 -21.13 -19.27 3.74
CA SER A 151 -20.01 -20.17 3.50
C SER A 151 -18.91 -19.77 4.46
N LYS A 152 -18.43 -20.74 5.21
CA LYS A 152 -17.31 -20.63 6.13
C LYS A 152 -16.01 -20.49 5.29
N SER A 153 -15.92 -19.49 4.43
CA SER A 153 -14.71 -19.21 3.66
C SER A 153 -13.89 -18.17 4.42
N LYS A 154 -12.63 -18.51 4.65
CA LYS A 154 -11.61 -17.72 5.36
C LYS A 154 -11.14 -16.53 4.49
N LEU A 155 -12.02 -15.94 3.69
CA LEU A 155 -11.68 -14.86 2.77
C LEU A 155 -12.03 -13.52 3.42
N THR A 156 -11.03 -12.66 3.55
CA THR A 156 -11.19 -11.34 4.17
C THR A 156 -12.11 -10.47 3.30
N SER A 157 -13.23 -10.01 3.86
CA SER A 157 -14.13 -9.09 3.17
C SER A 157 -13.41 -7.79 2.85
N THR A 158 -13.62 -7.26 1.65
CA THR A 158 -12.96 -6.01 1.24
C THR A 158 -13.28 -4.83 2.17
N HIS A 159 -14.46 -4.83 2.80
CA HIS A 159 -14.80 -3.81 3.81
C HIS A 159 -13.92 -3.90 5.05
N ASP A 160 -13.58 -5.11 5.49
CA ASP A 160 -12.69 -5.34 6.63
C ASP A 160 -11.25 -4.98 6.27
N VAL A 161 -10.83 -5.28 5.04
CA VAL A 161 -9.52 -4.87 4.51
C VAL A 161 -9.37 -3.34 4.54
N LEU A 162 -10.35 -2.62 3.98
CA LEU A 162 -10.35 -1.15 3.96
C LEU A 162 -10.34 -0.56 5.38
N ARG A 163 -11.10 -1.15 6.30
CA ARG A 163 -11.11 -0.75 7.71
C ARG A 163 -9.75 -0.98 8.36
N GLY A 164 -9.16 -2.16 8.16
CA GLY A 164 -7.83 -2.50 8.68
C GLY A 164 -6.76 -1.54 8.18
N LEU A 165 -6.77 -1.23 6.88
CA LEU A 165 -5.85 -0.26 6.27
C LEU A 165 -6.02 1.14 6.84
N VAL A 166 -7.25 1.67 6.91
CA VAL A 166 -7.50 3.02 7.46
C VAL A 166 -7.08 3.12 8.92
N ASN A 167 -7.38 2.10 9.72
CA ASN A 167 -6.99 2.06 11.14
C ASN A 167 -5.47 2.09 11.30
N TRP A 168 -4.75 1.31 10.49
CA TRP A 168 -3.29 1.29 10.51
C TRP A 168 -2.70 2.64 10.07
N LEU A 169 -3.23 3.24 8.99
CA LEU A 169 -2.79 4.57 8.53
C LEU A 169 -3.00 5.63 9.61
N CYS A 170 -4.16 5.61 10.29
CA CYS A 170 -4.43 6.52 11.40
C CYS A 170 -3.52 6.26 12.61
N SER A 171 -3.16 5.01 12.90
CA SER A 171 -2.21 4.73 14.00
C SER A 171 -0.83 5.26 13.69
N GLN A 172 -0.36 5.15 12.43
CA GLN A 172 0.93 5.69 12.00
C GLN A 172 0.99 7.23 12.00
N LEU A 173 -0.13 7.91 11.73
CA LEU A 173 -0.20 9.37 11.85
C LEU A 173 -0.24 9.85 13.32
N ARG A 174 -0.81 9.04 14.23
CA ARG A 174 -0.84 9.35 15.67
C ARG A 174 0.50 9.07 16.34
N ASN A 175 1.02 7.87 16.11
CA ASN A 175 2.19 7.30 16.75
C ASN A 175 3.05 6.66 15.66
N PRO A 176 3.92 7.45 14.99
CA PRO A 176 4.72 6.94 13.89
C PRO A 176 5.69 5.87 14.37
N THR A 177 5.63 4.69 13.73
CA THR A 177 6.55 3.57 14.05
C THR A 177 7.98 3.87 13.56
N HIS A 178 8.09 4.67 12.50
CA HIS A 178 9.36 5.16 11.96
C HIS A 178 9.43 6.68 11.98
N PRO A 179 10.53 7.29 12.46
CA PRO A 179 10.61 8.72 12.72
C PRO A 179 10.47 9.59 11.46
N SER A 180 11.02 9.16 10.33
CA SER A 180 11.07 9.94 9.08
C SER A 180 10.09 9.46 8.00
N CYS A 181 9.78 8.16 7.97
CA CYS A 181 9.13 7.51 6.83
C CYS A 181 7.65 7.20 7.08
N SER A 182 7.23 7.12 8.35
CA SER A 182 5.88 6.71 8.72
C SER A 182 4.80 7.65 8.22
N ILE A 183 4.97 8.93 8.51
CA ILE A 183 4.06 9.98 8.07
C ILE A 183 4.01 10.06 6.52
N PRO A 184 5.13 10.20 5.78
CA PRO A 184 5.06 10.33 4.33
C PRO A 184 4.46 9.09 3.64
N THR A 185 4.77 7.88 4.10
CA THR A 185 4.15 6.65 3.56
C THR A 185 2.64 6.61 3.84
N SER A 186 2.22 6.96 5.06
CA SER A 186 0.81 6.97 5.43
C SER A 186 0.03 8.00 4.61
N ILE A 187 0.59 9.18 4.44
CA ILE A 187 0.06 10.25 3.62
C ILE A 187 -0.06 9.78 2.16
N HIS A 188 1.00 9.23 1.56
CA HIS A 188 0.95 8.67 0.21
C HIS A 188 -0.15 7.61 0.02
N CYS A 189 -0.27 6.66 0.93
CA CYS A 189 -1.30 5.61 0.83
C CYS A 189 -2.72 6.16 1.05
N LEU A 190 -2.87 7.17 1.92
CA LEU A 190 -4.13 7.89 2.11
C LEU A 190 -4.55 8.65 0.85
N SER A 191 -3.66 9.34 0.12
CA SER A 191 -4.07 10.02 -1.13
C SER A 191 -4.77 9.09 -2.10
N THR A 192 -4.24 7.87 -2.25
CA THR A 192 -4.81 6.89 -3.18
C THR A 192 -6.10 6.31 -2.63
N SER A 193 -6.11 5.91 -1.35
CA SER A 193 -7.25 5.23 -0.73
C SER A 193 -8.48 6.15 -0.57
N LEU A 194 -8.26 7.43 -0.29
CA LEU A 194 -9.31 8.43 -0.11
C LEU A 194 -10.13 8.73 -1.38
N ARG A 195 -9.70 8.23 -2.54
CA ARG A 195 -10.48 8.26 -3.78
C ARG A 195 -11.75 7.41 -3.68
N GLU A 196 -11.82 6.50 -2.71
CA GLU A 196 -12.99 5.68 -2.48
C GLU A 196 -13.95 6.30 -1.45
N PRO A 197 -15.25 6.43 -1.77
CA PRO A 197 -16.24 6.99 -0.84
C PRO A 197 -16.31 6.30 0.53
N TYR A 198 -16.18 4.97 0.56
CA TYR A 198 -16.22 4.21 1.81
C TYR A 198 -15.00 4.51 2.70
N VAL A 199 -13.81 4.63 2.13
CA VAL A 199 -12.58 5.00 2.85
C VAL A 199 -12.70 6.40 3.46
N ARG A 200 -13.27 7.36 2.73
CA ARG A 200 -13.52 8.71 3.26
C ARG A 200 -14.39 8.66 4.51
N THR A 201 -15.44 7.84 4.49
CA THR A 201 -16.34 7.66 5.63
C THR A 201 -15.61 7.06 6.84
N LEU A 202 -14.85 5.99 6.62
CA LEU A 202 -14.03 5.36 7.67
C LEU A 202 -13.00 6.34 8.25
N PHE A 203 -12.34 7.13 7.41
CA PHE A 203 -11.32 8.08 7.83
C PHE A 203 -11.91 9.20 8.70
N VAL A 204 -13.10 9.70 8.37
CA VAL A 204 -13.80 10.68 9.20
C VAL A 204 -14.24 10.06 10.54
N GLN A 205 -14.78 8.84 10.53
CA GLN A 205 -15.17 8.11 11.74
C GLN A 205 -13.97 7.84 12.66
N ALA A 206 -12.79 7.63 12.09
CA ALA A 206 -11.55 7.43 12.81
C ALA A 206 -10.91 8.75 13.30
N ASP A 207 -11.61 9.89 13.25
CA ASP A 207 -11.06 11.21 13.59
C ASP A 207 -9.81 11.59 12.74
N GLY A 208 -9.63 10.97 11.58
CA GLY A 208 -8.42 11.09 10.76
C GLY A 208 -8.15 12.52 10.29
N ILE A 209 -9.20 13.32 10.11
CA ILE A 209 -9.08 14.74 9.77
C ILE A 209 -8.25 15.50 10.83
N LYS A 210 -8.46 15.24 12.12
CA LYS A 210 -7.72 15.91 13.20
C LYS A 210 -6.23 15.59 13.16
N LEU A 211 -5.87 14.41 12.63
CA LEU A 211 -4.48 13.97 12.49
C LEU A 211 -3.75 14.71 11.35
N LEU A 212 -4.50 15.22 10.36
CA LEU A 212 -3.92 15.97 9.25
C LEU A 212 -3.69 17.45 9.58
N ILE A 213 -4.42 18.01 10.55
CA ILE A 213 -4.33 19.44 10.90
C ILE A 213 -2.90 19.86 11.26
N PRO A 214 -2.17 19.17 12.17
CA PRO A 214 -0.80 19.54 12.52
C PRO A 214 0.20 19.42 11.37
N LEU A 215 -0.12 18.60 10.36
CA LEU A 215 0.74 18.38 9.18
C LEU A 215 0.56 19.47 8.12
N ILE A 216 -0.58 20.17 8.14
CA ILE A 216 -0.92 21.22 7.17
C ILE A 216 -0.68 22.61 7.77
N SER A 217 -0.82 22.77 9.09
CA SER A 217 -0.52 24.03 9.76
C SER A 217 1.00 24.24 9.88
N PRO A 218 1.56 25.36 9.38
CA PRO A 218 2.96 25.69 9.62
C PRO A 218 3.16 25.93 11.12
N ALA A 219 3.85 25.01 11.79
CA ALA A 219 4.26 25.22 13.18
C ALA A 219 5.28 26.37 13.23
N ALA A 220 4.91 27.48 13.86
CA ALA A 220 5.71 28.71 14.01
C ALA A 220 6.92 28.58 14.97
N THR A 221 7.37 27.35 15.26
CA THR A 221 8.49 27.10 16.16
C THR A 221 9.70 26.59 15.37
N GLN A 222 10.85 27.26 15.54
CA GLN A 222 12.08 27.10 14.75
C GLN A 222 12.74 25.71 14.76
N GLN A 223 12.12 24.69 15.37
CA GLN A 223 12.63 23.31 15.39
C GLN A 223 11.89 22.37 14.40
N SER A 224 10.77 22.80 13.81
CA SER A 224 9.94 22.00 12.89
C SER A 224 10.28 22.17 11.40
N ILE A 225 11.37 22.86 11.04
CA ILE A 225 11.72 23.16 9.63
C ILE A 225 12.26 21.94 8.87
N GLN A 226 12.64 20.83 9.53
CA GLN A 226 13.14 19.65 8.81
C GLN A 226 12.07 18.63 8.40
N LEU A 227 10.80 18.79 8.78
CA LEU A 227 9.75 17.80 8.51
C LEU A 227 8.47 18.41 7.92
N ILE A 228 8.58 19.51 7.18
CA ILE A 228 7.50 19.91 6.26
C ILE A 228 7.56 18.96 5.06
N ILE A 229 6.99 17.77 5.24
CA ILE A 229 6.62 16.92 4.12
C ILE A 229 5.45 17.64 3.47
N CYS A 230 5.77 18.45 2.45
CA CYS A 230 4.77 18.99 1.54
C CYS A 230 3.95 17.78 1.04
N PRO A 231 2.65 17.68 1.38
CA PRO A 231 1.85 16.56 0.92
C PRO A 231 1.94 16.49 -0.61
N PRO A 232 2.06 15.30 -1.22
CA PRO A 232 2.13 15.16 -2.66
C PRO A 232 0.99 15.97 -3.31
N GLN A 233 1.27 16.64 -4.43
CA GLN A 233 0.36 17.61 -5.06
C GLN A 233 -1.05 17.03 -5.30
N GLU A 234 -1.12 15.72 -5.58
CA GLU A 234 -2.33 14.90 -5.67
C GLU A 234 -3.14 14.87 -4.37
N LEU A 235 -2.49 14.80 -3.22
CA LEU A 235 -3.11 14.77 -1.90
C LEU A 235 -3.66 16.13 -1.50
N CYS A 236 -2.99 17.24 -1.87
CA CYS A 236 -3.59 18.57 -1.78
C CYS A 236 -4.86 18.67 -2.63
N GLN A 237 -4.83 18.19 -3.87
CA GLN A 237 -6.01 18.21 -4.75
C GLN A 237 -7.13 17.29 -4.25
N ASP A 238 -6.79 16.10 -3.75
CA ASP A 238 -7.75 15.13 -3.23
C ASP A 238 -8.31 15.56 -1.87
N LEU A 239 -7.52 16.23 -1.01
CA LEU A 239 -8.01 16.93 0.19
C LEU A 239 -8.92 18.12 -0.17
N LEU A 240 -8.60 18.85 -1.24
CA LEU A 240 -9.46 19.93 -1.77
C LEU A 240 -10.75 19.39 -2.42
N ARG A 241 -10.76 18.14 -2.91
CA ARG A 241 -11.97 17.45 -3.39
C ARG A 241 -12.79 16.91 -2.21
N LEU A 242 -12.12 16.31 -1.22
CA LEU A 242 -12.71 15.88 0.05
C LEU A 242 -13.37 17.04 0.80
N SER A 243 -12.73 18.21 0.85
CA SER A 243 -13.29 19.41 1.49
C SER A 243 -14.51 19.94 0.72
N ARG A 244 -14.53 19.82 -0.61
CA ARG A 244 -15.66 20.21 -1.47
C ARG A 244 -16.88 19.32 -1.25
N ASP A 245 -16.68 18.02 -1.06
CA ASP A 245 -17.75 17.05 -0.79
C ASP A 245 -18.22 17.05 0.67
N LEU A 246 -17.33 17.35 1.63
CA LEU A 246 -17.63 17.25 3.06
C LEU A 246 -18.06 18.56 3.74
N LEU A 247 -17.91 19.74 3.13
CA LEU A 247 -18.16 20.99 3.86
C LEU A 247 -18.86 22.12 3.11
N LYS A 248 -20.14 22.25 3.44
CA LYS A 248 -20.89 23.52 3.44
C LYS A 248 -20.69 24.37 4.72
N ARG A 249 -19.91 23.99 5.75
CA ARG A 249 -20.02 24.70 7.06
C ARG A 249 -18.81 25.05 7.94
N ARG A 250 -17.54 24.75 7.64
CA ARG A 250 -16.45 25.03 8.62
C ARG A 250 -14.98 24.96 8.17
N TRP A 251 -14.66 25.19 6.90
CA TRP A 251 -13.27 24.99 6.38
C TRP A 251 -12.67 26.20 5.66
N SER A 252 -13.08 27.42 6.02
CA SER A 252 -12.51 28.66 5.47
C SER A 252 -11.03 28.85 5.83
N GLU A 253 -10.58 28.38 7.00
CA GLU A 253 -9.20 28.58 7.46
C GLU A 253 -8.20 27.61 6.81
N LEU A 254 -8.64 26.40 6.45
CA LEU A 254 -7.80 25.37 5.81
C LEU A 254 -7.61 25.62 4.30
N LEU A 255 -8.58 26.23 3.63
CA LEU A 255 -8.42 26.74 2.27
C LEU A 255 -7.35 27.84 2.19
N CYS A 256 -7.22 28.66 3.23
CA CYS A 256 -6.22 29.72 3.30
C CYS A 256 -4.80 29.16 3.53
N CYS A 257 -4.65 28.10 4.32
CA CYS A 257 -3.36 27.44 4.53
C CYS A 257 -2.90 26.68 3.28
N LEU A 258 -3.81 25.95 2.61
CA LEU A 258 -3.51 25.21 1.39
C LEU A 258 -3.21 26.14 0.20
N SER A 259 -3.88 27.30 0.10
CA SER A 259 -3.58 28.30 -0.93
C SER A 259 -2.21 28.96 -0.73
N VAL A 260 -1.81 29.25 0.51
CA VAL A 260 -0.48 29.81 0.83
C VAL A 260 0.64 28.80 0.52
N ILE A 261 0.46 27.52 0.87
CA ILE A 261 1.44 26.46 0.57
C ILE A 261 1.55 26.23 -0.95
N CYS A 262 0.44 26.33 -1.68
CA CYS A 262 0.45 26.22 -3.14
C CYS A 262 1.04 27.46 -3.82
N TRP A 263 0.85 28.66 -3.24
CA TRP A 263 1.39 29.93 -3.75
C TRP A 263 2.91 30.04 -3.57
N GLN A 264 3.44 29.61 -2.42
CA GLN A 264 4.89 29.61 -2.18
C GLN A 264 5.68 28.69 -3.13
N ARG A 265 5.07 27.62 -3.64
CA ARG A 265 5.74 26.70 -4.58
C ARG A 265 5.76 27.20 -6.04
N VAL A 266 4.82 28.06 -6.43
CA VAL A 266 4.79 28.67 -7.78
C VAL A 266 5.85 29.77 -7.93
N HIS A 267 6.26 30.41 -6.83
CA HIS A 267 7.22 31.51 -6.85
C HIS A 267 8.66 31.15 -6.44
N LEU A 268 8.95 29.90 -6.05
CA LEU A 268 10.28 29.46 -5.60
C LEU A 268 11.00 28.46 -6.52
N LEU A 269 10.48 28.19 -7.72
CA LEU A 269 11.26 27.51 -8.77
C LEU A 269 12.17 28.54 -9.46
N PRO A 270 13.51 28.42 -9.38
CA PRO A 270 14.38 29.21 -10.23
C PRO A 270 14.19 28.74 -11.68
N ARG A 271 14.05 29.72 -12.59
CA ARG A 271 13.95 29.52 -14.05
C ARG A 271 15.18 28.84 -14.62
#